data_AF-A0A7C0WJI9-F1
#
_entry.id   AF-A0A7C0WJI9-F1
#
_cell.length_a   1.000
_cell.length_b   1.000
_cell.length_c   1.000
_cell.angle_alpha   90.00
_cell.angle_beta   90.00
_cell.angle_gamma   90.00
#
_symmetry.space_group_name_H-M   'P 1'
#
loop_
_entity.id
_entity.type
_entity.pdbx_description
1 polymer ?
#
loop_
_entity_poly.entity_id
_entity_poly.type
_entity_poly.pdbx_seq_one_letter_code
_entity_poly.pdbx_strand_id
1 'polypeptide(L)'
;MKRNNLIKTVLIFAILIWSLWSLYPTLRMQTISSKEINKLKLEGKYQKLENKAIKRGLDLQGGIYLVLEVDLAQLATDLASKKDDQFYRIIDECKNHLKANPDADFFTVFTNIFKQKNLKLNRYFGTRLDSDATILTNLRKEAEDAIDRSREILWNRVDQF
;
A
#
# COMPACT_ATOMS: atom_id res chain seq x y z
N MET A 1 -42.92 -36.42 24.89
CA MET A 1 -41.82 -35.45 25.17
C MET A 1 -40.42 -35.83 24.66
N LYS A 2 -40.03 -37.12 24.51
CA LYS A 2 -38.64 -37.50 24.16
C LYS A 2 -38.18 -37.22 22.71
N ARG A 3 -39.08 -37.18 21.72
CA ARG A 3 -38.73 -37.03 20.28
C ARG A 3 -38.05 -35.68 19.94
N ASN A 4 -38.48 -34.59 20.59
CA ASN A 4 -37.85 -33.28 20.39
C ASN A 4 -36.41 -33.24 20.93
N ASN A 5 -36.12 -33.99 22.00
CA ASN A 5 -34.79 -34.00 22.60
C ASN A 5 -33.82 -34.84 21.76
N LEU A 6 -34.29 -35.92 21.14
CA LEU A 6 -33.51 -36.73 20.20
C LEU A 6 -33.11 -35.95 18.94
N ILE A 7 -34.04 -35.18 18.37
CA ILE A 7 -33.74 -34.32 17.22
C ILE A 7 -32.70 -33.26 17.61
N LYS A 8 -32.85 -32.63 18.77
CA LYS A 8 -31.87 -31.66 19.30
C LYS A 8 -30.48 -32.30 19.49
N THR A 9 -30.39 -33.51 20.05
CA THR A 9 -29.09 -34.18 20.24
C THR A 9 -28.42 -34.57 18.94
N VAL A 10 -29.18 -35.05 17.95
CA VAL A 10 -28.66 -35.36 16.61
C VAL A 10 -28.14 -34.10 15.93
N LEU A 11 -28.87 -32.99 16.07
CA LEU A 11 -28.50 -31.70 15.50
C LEU A 11 -27.22 -31.13 16.13
N ILE A 12 -27.06 -31.27 17.45
CA ILE A 12 -25.83 -30.91 18.16
C ILE A 12 -24.64 -31.74 17.66
N PHE A 13 -24.80 -33.06 17.52
CA PHE A 13 -23.73 -33.93 17.00
C PHE A 13 -23.36 -33.61 15.55
N ALA A 14 -24.35 -33.31 14.71
CA ALA A 14 -24.10 -32.91 13.32
C ALA A 14 -23.28 -31.61 13.24
N ILE A 15 -23.61 -30.61 14.06
CA ILE A 15 -22.85 -29.35 14.15
C ILE A 15 -21.44 -29.59 14.68
N LEU A 16 -21.28 -30.45 15.70
CA LEU A 16 -19.96 -30.80 16.25
C LEU A 16 -19.05 -31.44 15.18
N ILE A 17 -19.58 -32.41 14.44
CA ILE A 17 -18.85 -33.09 13.36
C ILE A 17 -18.48 -32.08 12.26
N TRP A 18 -19.40 -31.20 11.88
CA TRP A 18 -19.13 -30.15 10.91
C TRP A 18 -18.02 -29.21 11.40
N SER A 19 -18.08 -28.77 12.65
CA SER A 19 -17.09 -27.89 13.27
C SER A 19 -15.69 -28.52 13.25
N LEU A 20 -15.58 -29.80 13.62
CA LEU A 20 -14.33 -30.56 13.57
C LEU A 20 -13.79 -30.67 12.14
N TRP A 21 -14.66 -30.97 11.16
CA TRP A 21 -14.28 -31.06 9.76
C TRP A 21 -13.79 -29.72 9.19
N SER A 22 -14.45 -28.62 9.54
CA SER A 22 -14.06 -27.28 9.11
C SER A 22 -12.75 -26.80 9.75
N LEU A 23 -12.40 -27.28 10.95
CA LEU A 23 -11.19 -26.86 11.67
C LEU A 23 -9.96 -27.70 11.29
N TYR A 24 -10.15 -28.92 10.80
CA TYR A 24 -9.09 -29.82 10.32
C TYR A 24 -8.02 -29.16 9.41
N PRO A 25 -8.37 -28.39 8.35
CA PRO A 25 -7.35 -27.76 7.50
C PRO A 25 -6.43 -26.80 8.27
N THR A 26 -6.96 -26.08 9.26
CA THR A 26 -6.20 -25.13 10.10
C THR A 26 -5.18 -25.86 10.98
N LEU A 27 -5.59 -26.96 11.61
CA LEU A 27 -4.66 -27.78 12.42
C LEU A 27 -3.54 -28.37 11.57
N ARG A 28 -3.89 -28.85 10.38
CA ARG A 28 -2.90 -29.38 9.43
C ARG A 28 -1.86 -28.33 9.06
N MET A 29 -2.27 -27.07 8.80
CA MET A 29 -1.33 -25.99 8.48
C MET A 29 -0.30 -25.71 9.59
N GLN A 30 -0.71 -25.82 10.86
CA GLN A 30 0.19 -25.55 11.98
C GLN A 30 1.25 -26.65 12.18
N THR A 31 0.96 -27.88 11.74
CA THR A 31 1.85 -29.03 11.94
C THR A 31 2.78 -29.33 10.75
N ILE A 32 2.62 -28.67 9.60
CA ILE A 32 3.45 -28.93 8.42
C ILE A 32 4.86 -28.37 8.65
N SER A 33 5.88 -29.18 8.37
CA SER A 33 7.29 -28.77 8.42
C SER A 33 7.69 -27.94 7.20
N SER A 34 8.65 -27.03 7.34
CA SER A 34 9.12 -26.11 6.28
C SER A 34 9.49 -26.80 4.96
N LYS A 35 10.06 -28.01 5.00
CA LYS A 35 10.39 -28.82 3.80
C LYS A 35 9.14 -29.27 3.03
N GLU A 36 8.08 -29.58 3.74
CA GLU A 36 6.83 -30.07 3.18
C GLU A 36 5.96 -28.93 2.65
N ILE A 37 6.06 -27.74 3.25
CA ILE A 37 5.51 -26.49 2.69
C ILE A 37 6.05 -26.24 1.28
N ASN A 38 7.37 -26.33 1.07
CA ASN A 38 7.98 -26.09 -0.24
C ASN A 38 7.51 -27.09 -1.28
N LYS A 39 7.39 -28.38 -0.90
CA LYS A 39 6.82 -29.41 -1.78
C LYS A 39 5.35 -29.12 -2.15
N LEU A 40 4.54 -28.74 -1.16
CA LEU A 40 3.12 -28.39 -1.39
C LEU A 40 2.93 -27.11 -2.21
N LYS A 41 3.86 -26.15 -2.12
CA LYS A 41 3.91 -24.95 -2.96
C LYS A 41 4.20 -25.32 -4.42
N LEU A 42 5.20 -26.15 -4.67
CA LEU A 42 5.53 -26.64 -6.02
C LEU A 42 4.37 -27.44 -6.65
N GLU A 43 3.64 -28.21 -5.84
CA GLU A 43 2.46 -28.96 -6.28
C GLU A 43 1.17 -28.10 -6.40
N GLY A 44 1.22 -26.81 -6.06
CA GLY A 44 0.05 -25.91 -6.06
C GLY A 44 -1.06 -26.30 -5.06
N LYS A 45 -0.78 -27.21 -4.14
CA LYS A 45 -1.73 -27.70 -3.12
C LYS A 45 -1.71 -26.87 -1.84
N TYR A 46 -0.62 -26.13 -1.61
CA TYR A 46 -0.47 -25.24 -0.46
C TYR A 46 -1.56 -24.15 -0.43
N GLN A 47 -1.75 -23.43 -1.54
CA GLN A 47 -2.78 -22.38 -1.66
C GLN A 47 -4.20 -22.90 -1.39
N LYS A 48 -4.50 -24.13 -1.82
CA LYS A 48 -5.82 -24.77 -1.59
C LYS A 48 -6.06 -25.10 -0.11
N LEU A 49 -5.02 -25.43 0.62
CA LEU A 49 -5.09 -25.68 2.07
C LEU A 49 -5.18 -24.37 2.85
N GLU A 50 -4.37 -23.37 2.46
CA GLU A 50 -4.39 -22.03 3.02
C GLU A 50 -5.75 -21.35 2.90
N ASN A 51 -6.38 -21.44 1.72
CA ASN A 51 -7.70 -20.86 1.49
C ASN A 51 -8.82 -21.54 2.29
N LYS A 52 -8.61 -22.79 2.74
CA LYS A 52 -9.58 -23.53 3.58
C LYS A 52 -9.31 -23.37 5.07
N ALA A 53 -8.12 -22.92 5.44
CA ALA A 53 -7.75 -22.67 6.82
C ALA A 53 -8.26 -21.30 7.27
N ILE A 54 -8.35 -21.13 8.59
CA ILE A 54 -8.70 -19.85 9.19
C ILE A 54 -7.53 -18.88 8.98
N LYS A 55 -7.79 -17.76 8.30
CA LYS A 55 -6.79 -16.70 8.10
C LYS A 55 -6.41 -16.10 9.44
N ARG A 56 -5.11 -15.96 9.68
CA ARG A 56 -4.58 -15.35 10.90
C ARG A 56 -4.57 -13.84 10.72
N GLY A 57 -4.93 -13.10 11.76
CA GLY A 57 -4.75 -11.64 11.79
C GLY A 57 -3.25 -11.29 11.84
N LEU A 58 -2.93 -10.03 11.58
CA LEU A 58 -1.55 -9.53 11.59
C LEU A 58 -0.81 -9.84 12.91
N ASP A 59 -1.51 -9.75 14.04
CA ASP A 59 -0.98 -10.06 15.38
C ASP A 59 -0.55 -11.53 15.53
N LEU A 60 -1.32 -12.46 14.93
CA LEU A 60 -1.02 -13.89 15.00
C LEU A 60 -0.04 -14.34 13.92
N GLN A 61 -0.12 -13.74 12.73
CA GLN A 61 0.73 -14.10 11.60
C GLN A 61 2.12 -13.45 11.69
N GLY A 62 2.24 -12.30 12.36
CA GLY A 62 3.40 -11.44 12.33
C GLY A 62 3.50 -10.73 10.97
N GLY A 63 3.44 -9.41 10.97
CA GLY A 63 3.65 -8.60 9.77
C GLY A 63 3.73 -7.12 10.10
N ILE A 64 3.88 -6.27 9.09
CA ILE A 64 4.10 -4.83 9.25
C ILE A 64 2.97 -4.06 8.57
N TYR A 65 2.38 -3.11 9.28
CA TYR A 65 1.47 -2.11 8.70
C TYR A 65 2.27 -0.82 8.43
N LEU A 66 2.30 -0.39 7.17
CA LEU A 66 3.08 0.77 6.72
C LEU A 66 2.16 1.79 6.06
N VAL A 67 2.35 3.07 6.43
CA VAL A 67 1.79 4.22 5.72
C VAL A 67 2.97 4.93 5.06
N LEU A 68 2.93 5.04 3.73
CA LEU A 68 3.98 5.68 2.95
C LEU A 68 3.50 7.08 2.53
N GLU A 69 4.28 8.10 2.86
CA GLU A 69 4.05 9.48 2.44
C GLU A 69 5.24 9.96 1.61
N VAL A 70 4.95 10.69 0.52
CA VAL A 70 5.99 11.29 -0.32
C VAL A 70 6.15 12.74 0.08
N ASP A 71 7.40 13.18 0.33
CA ASP A 71 7.71 14.60 0.39
C ASP A 71 7.69 15.19 -1.03
N LEU A 72 6.51 15.65 -1.46
CA LEU A 72 6.29 16.21 -2.78
C LEU A 72 7.10 17.49 -3.02
N ALA A 73 7.43 18.24 -1.97
CA ALA A 73 8.22 19.46 -2.07
C ALA A 73 9.70 19.13 -2.31
N GLN A 74 10.21 18.10 -1.64
CA GLN A 74 11.54 17.57 -1.91
C GLN A 74 11.61 16.95 -3.32
N LEU A 75 10.62 16.14 -3.70
CA LEU A 75 10.53 15.57 -5.05
C LEU A 75 10.54 16.66 -6.13
N ALA A 76 9.72 17.70 -5.98
CA ALA A 76 9.70 18.83 -6.90
C ALA A 76 11.07 19.54 -6.94
N THR A 77 11.76 19.63 -5.82
CA THR A 77 13.12 20.21 -5.77
C THR A 77 14.13 19.34 -6.50
N ASP A 78 14.01 18.01 -6.41
CA ASP A 78 14.93 17.07 -7.04
C ASP A 78 14.70 16.97 -8.56
N LEU A 79 13.45 17.03 -9.01
CA LEU A 79 13.07 17.01 -10.42
C LEU A 79 13.26 18.36 -11.15
N ALA A 80 13.45 19.46 -10.43
CA ALA A 80 13.62 20.77 -11.05
C ALA A 80 14.97 20.88 -11.78
N SER A 81 14.92 21.16 -13.08
CA SER A 81 16.06 21.43 -13.95
C SER A 81 16.82 22.70 -13.56
N LYS A 82 16.12 23.69 -13.00
CA LYS A 82 16.71 24.95 -12.53
C LYS A 82 16.32 25.19 -11.09
N LYS A 83 17.29 25.49 -10.22
CA LYS A 83 17.07 25.74 -8.78
C LYS A 83 17.59 27.12 -8.42
N ASP A 84 16.79 28.15 -8.67
CA ASP A 84 17.11 29.54 -8.28
C ASP A 84 16.45 29.92 -6.94
N ASP A 85 16.89 31.03 -6.34
CA ASP A 85 16.32 31.54 -5.08
C ASP A 85 14.81 31.76 -5.18
N GLN A 86 14.32 32.13 -6.37
CA GLN A 86 12.90 32.29 -6.64
C GLN A 86 12.15 30.95 -6.54
N PHE A 87 12.71 29.88 -7.09
CA PHE A 87 12.17 28.53 -6.97
C PHE A 87 12.11 28.07 -5.52
N TYR A 88 13.20 28.22 -4.77
CA TYR A 88 13.22 27.82 -3.35
C TYR A 88 12.19 28.58 -2.52
N ARG A 89 12.00 29.88 -2.79
CA ARG A 89 10.94 30.67 -2.14
C ARG A 89 9.54 30.14 -2.44
N ILE A 90 9.28 29.70 -3.68
CA ILE A 90 7.99 29.12 -4.05
C ILE A 90 7.76 27.79 -3.34
N ILE A 91 8.78 26.93 -3.27
CA ILE A 91 8.70 25.66 -2.55
C ILE A 91 8.41 25.91 -1.07
N ASP A 92 9.07 26.89 -0.45
CA ASP A 92 8.81 27.24 0.95
C ASP A 92 7.39 27.80 1.16
N GLU A 93 6.90 28.64 0.25
CA GLU A 93 5.52 29.13 0.26
C GLU A 93 4.50 27.98 0.14
N CYS A 94 4.76 26.99 -0.73
CA CYS A 94 3.95 25.78 -0.82
C CYS A 94 3.95 24.98 0.48
N LYS A 95 5.13 24.80 1.11
CA LYS A 95 5.26 24.11 2.40
C LYS A 95 4.47 24.83 3.50
N ASN A 96 4.54 26.16 3.54
CA ASN A 96 3.81 26.96 4.52
C ASN A 96 2.28 26.90 4.30
N HIS A 97 1.83 26.88 3.05
CA HIS A 97 0.42 26.66 2.71
C HIS A 97 -0.11 25.28 3.13
N LEU A 98 0.68 24.21 2.92
CA LEU A 98 0.29 22.86 3.35
C LEU A 98 0.31 22.69 4.87
N LYS A 99 1.19 23.39 5.58
CA LYS A 99 1.15 23.43 7.06
C LYS A 99 -0.13 24.07 7.57
N ALA A 100 -0.64 25.10 6.90
CA ALA A 100 -1.88 25.77 7.26
C ALA A 100 -3.12 24.95 6.88
N ASN A 101 -3.07 24.26 5.73
CA ASN A 101 -4.16 23.43 5.20
C ASN A 101 -3.64 22.03 4.84
N PRO A 102 -3.62 21.08 5.80
CA PRO A 102 -3.10 19.73 5.58
C PRO A 102 -3.85 18.93 4.51
N ASP A 103 -5.15 19.19 4.31
CA ASP A 103 -6.00 18.45 3.36
C ASP A 103 -5.85 18.95 1.91
N ALA A 104 -5.05 19.99 1.65
CA ALA A 104 -4.91 20.55 0.32
C ALA A 104 -3.96 19.73 -0.57
N ASP A 105 -4.32 19.54 -1.85
CA ASP A 105 -3.43 18.91 -2.83
C ASP A 105 -2.22 19.79 -3.15
N PHE A 106 -1.00 19.27 -2.93
CA PHE A 106 0.25 19.97 -3.18
C PHE A 106 0.32 20.52 -4.61
N PHE A 107 -0.02 19.71 -5.63
CA PHE A 107 0.10 20.13 -7.02
C PHE A 107 -0.87 21.27 -7.37
N THR A 108 -2.04 21.29 -6.74
CA THR A 108 -3.02 22.38 -6.87
C THR A 108 -2.48 23.67 -6.25
N VAL A 109 -1.97 23.61 -5.01
CA VAL A 109 -1.34 24.76 -4.32
C VAL A 109 -0.15 25.28 -5.13
N PHE A 110 0.71 24.37 -5.58
CA PHE A 110 1.89 24.65 -6.38
C PHE A 110 1.55 25.39 -7.68
N THR A 111 0.58 24.87 -8.44
CA THR A 111 0.15 25.49 -9.70
C THR A 111 -0.45 26.88 -9.46
N ASN A 112 -1.21 27.06 -8.38
CA ASN A 112 -1.80 28.34 -8.03
C ASN A 112 -0.74 29.40 -7.73
N ILE A 113 0.29 29.05 -6.94
CA ILE A 113 1.40 29.98 -6.63
C ILE A 113 2.19 30.34 -7.89
N PHE A 114 2.44 29.37 -8.79
CA PHE A 114 3.10 29.64 -10.07
C PHE A 114 2.29 30.61 -10.94
N LYS A 115 0.97 30.42 -11.03
CA LYS A 115 0.07 31.34 -11.75
C LYS A 115 0.05 32.74 -11.12
N GLN A 116 -0.04 32.84 -9.80
CA GLN A 116 -0.02 34.12 -9.09
C GLN A 116 1.26 34.92 -9.33
N LYS A 117 2.41 34.24 -9.38
CA LYS A 117 3.71 34.88 -9.66
C LYS A 117 3.99 35.05 -11.17
N ASN A 118 3.05 34.72 -12.06
CA ASN A 118 3.22 34.73 -13.51
C ASN A 118 4.44 33.93 -14.00
N LEU A 119 4.71 32.79 -13.37
CA LEU A 119 5.82 31.91 -13.71
C LEU A 119 5.33 30.69 -14.50
N LYS A 120 6.09 30.31 -15.52
CA LYS A 120 5.82 29.12 -16.33
C LYS A 120 6.50 27.90 -15.71
N LEU A 121 5.76 26.80 -15.54
CA LEU A 121 6.33 25.56 -15.00
C LEU A 121 7.42 25.00 -15.91
N ASN A 122 7.29 25.19 -17.23
CA ASN A 122 8.30 24.82 -18.24
C ASN A 122 9.71 25.32 -17.92
N ARG A 123 9.83 26.46 -17.25
CA ARG A 123 11.15 27.02 -16.91
C ARG A 123 11.92 26.12 -15.94
N TYR A 124 11.19 25.34 -15.14
CA TYR A 124 11.73 24.58 -14.03
C TYR A 124 11.68 23.06 -14.27
N PHE A 125 10.68 22.55 -15.00
CA PHE A 125 10.42 21.10 -15.07
C PHE A 125 10.32 20.53 -16.49
N GLY A 126 10.39 21.37 -17.54
CA GLY A 126 10.10 20.93 -18.90
C GLY A 126 11.04 21.51 -19.94
N THR A 127 10.82 21.09 -21.18
CA THR A 127 11.39 21.71 -22.37
C THR A 127 10.49 22.86 -22.82
N ARG A 128 10.99 23.81 -23.63
CA ARG A 128 10.28 25.05 -24.01
C ARG A 128 8.86 24.87 -24.58
N LEU A 129 8.47 23.67 -25.00
CA LEU A 129 7.20 23.35 -25.67
C LEU A 129 6.21 22.56 -24.83
N ASP A 130 6.58 22.10 -23.63
CA ASP A 130 5.67 21.29 -22.82
C ASP A 130 4.46 22.11 -22.35
N SER A 131 3.31 21.48 -22.17
CA SER A 131 2.19 22.18 -21.52
C SER A 131 2.31 22.06 -19.99
N ASP A 132 1.81 23.05 -19.26
CA ASP A 132 1.75 22.97 -17.79
C ASP A 132 1.02 21.69 -17.32
N ALA A 133 0.00 21.24 -18.06
CA ALA A 133 -0.73 20.01 -17.78
C ALA A 133 0.12 18.75 -17.97
N THR A 134 0.93 18.71 -19.03
CA THR A 134 1.89 17.62 -19.27
C THR A 134 2.92 17.56 -18.14
N ILE A 135 3.46 18.71 -17.73
CA ILE A 135 4.44 18.80 -16.64
C ILE A 135 3.83 18.28 -15.32
N LEU A 136 2.63 18.73 -14.97
CA LEU A 136 1.94 18.26 -13.76
C LEU A 136 1.66 16.76 -13.80
N THR A 137 1.35 16.21 -14.97
CA THR A 137 1.11 14.78 -15.14
C THR A 137 2.40 13.99 -14.90
N ASN A 138 3.52 14.47 -15.46
CA ASN A 138 4.83 13.85 -15.24
C ASN A 138 5.28 13.93 -13.77
N LEU A 139 5.09 15.08 -13.11
CA LEU A 139 5.45 15.23 -11.70
C LEU A 139 4.62 14.32 -10.79
N ARG A 140 3.32 14.15 -11.08
CA ARG A 140 2.46 13.19 -10.36
C ARG A 140 2.91 11.76 -10.58
N LYS A 141 3.25 11.42 -11.82
CA LYS A 141 3.76 10.09 -12.16
C LYS A 141 5.07 9.78 -11.42
N GLU A 142 6.01 10.72 -11.41
CA GLU A 142 7.28 10.55 -10.67
C GLU A 142 7.06 10.40 -9.15
N ALA A 143 6.04 11.06 -8.60
CA ALA A 143 5.66 10.88 -7.20
C ALA A 143 5.15 9.46 -6.93
N GLU A 144 4.28 8.95 -7.79
CA GLU A 144 3.76 7.58 -7.72
C GLU A 144 4.90 6.54 -7.89
N ASP A 145 5.75 6.73 -8.89
CA ASP A 145 6.92 5.88 -9.15
C ASP A 145 7.92 5.91 -7.97
N ALA A 146 8.02 7.01 -7.22
CA ALA A 146 8.80 7.07 -5.99
C ALA A 146 8.20 6.21 -4.86
N ILE A 147 6.87 6.18 -4.72
CA ILE A 147 6.18 5.32 -3.75
C ILE A 147 6.41 3.86 -4.09
N ASP A 148 6.25 3.49 -5.36
CA ASP A 148 6.40 2.10 -5.80
C ASP A 148 7.84 1.61 -5.63
N ARG A 149 8.84 2.44 -5.96
CA ARG A 149 10.25 2.13 -5.67
C ARG A 149 10.51 1.94 -4.17
N SER A 150 9.96 2.81 -3.32
CA SER A 150 10.08 2.67 -1.87
C SER A 150 9.43 1.38 -1.38
N ARG A 151 8.22 1.06 -1.86
CA ARG A 151 7.51 -0.19 -1.56
C ARG A 151 8.34 -1.41 -1.95
N GLU A 152 8.91 -1.42 -3.15
CA GLU A 152 9.73 -2.52 -3.65
C GLU A 152 10.97 -2.74 -2.77
N ILE A 153 11.68 -1.67 -2.42
CA ILE A 153 12.84 -1.75 -1.52
C ILE A 153 12.44 -2.35 -0.17
N LEU A 154 11.30 -1.94 0.39
CA LEU A 154 10.79 -2.46 1.66
C LEU A 154 10.42 -3.94 1.56
N TRP A 155 9.75 -4.35 0.48
CA TRP A 155 9.42 -5.76 0.23
C TRP A 155 10.65 -6.64 0.09
N ASN A 156 11.61 -6.21 -0.75
CA ASN A 156 12.85 -6.94 -0.95
C ASN A 156 13.63 -7.09 0.36
N ARG A 157 13.57 -6.09 1.24
CA ARG A 157 14.22 -6.16 2.56
C ARG A 157 13.50 -7.11 3.51
N VAL A 158 12.16 -7.14 3.49
CA VAL A 158 11.37 -8.06 4.31
C VAL A 158 11.59 -9.51 3.87
N ASP A 159 11.61 -9.79 2.56
CA ASP A 159 11.82 -11.16 2.03
C ASP A 159 13.24 -11.68 2.27
N GLN A 160 14.21 -10.78 2.45
CA GLN A 160 15.60 -11.14 2.76
C GLN A 160 15.78 -11.75 4.17
N PHE A 161 14.84 -11.54 5.10
CA PHE A 161 14.91 -12.00 6.48
C PHE A 161 13.92 -13.13 6.78
#